data_AF-A0A930FMT9-F1
#
_entry.id   AF-A0A930FMT9-F1
#
_cell.length_a   1.000
_cell.length_b   1.000
_cell.length_c   1.000
_cell.angle_alpha   90.00
_cell.angle_beta   90.00
_cell.angle_gamma   90.00
#
_symmetry.space_group_name_H-M   'P 1'
#
loop_
_entity.id
_entity.type
_entity.pdbx_description
1 polymer ?
#
loop_
_entity_poly.entity_id
_entity_poly.type
_entity_poly.pdbx_seq_one_letter_code
_entity_poly.pdbx_strand_id
1 'polypeptide(L)'
;LVKSHPLSSCCRANIYDIYLSPAAKKEVVTSYIDLVNPTFYPQEKLIRGVEYGHPGWTGLYKYRWRGERLDTLEYIYPDPTTKGRTFIKMHTSSDFFLKRNDIRKGTRLPSLPEEYKTVEDLDWFLLYGEGTFDTDF
;
A
#
# COMPACT_ATOMS: atom_id res chain seq x y z
N LEU A 1 14.61 1.84 19.03
CA LEU A 1 15.30 2.34 17.82
C LEU A 1 14.61 3.64 17.44
N VAL A 2 15.31 4.77 17.32
CA VAL A 2 14.69 6.03 16.84
C VAL A 2 14.80 6.02 15.33
N LYS A 3 13.67 5.83 14.62
CA LYS A 3 13.62 6.02 13.17
C LYS A 3 13.75 7.53 12.90
N SER A 4 14.87 7.94 12.33
CA SER A 4 15.09 9.31 11.85
C SER A 4 14.31 9.50 10.56
N HIS A 5 13.19 10.20 10.61
CA HIS A 5 12.52 10.70 9.42
C HIS A 5 13.15 12.06 9.05
N PRO A 6 13.72 12.23 7.84
CA PRO A 6 14.16 13.56 7.41
C PRO A 6 12.98 14.52 7.47
N LEU A 7 13.23 15.74 7.95
CA LEU A 7 12.29 16.83 8.27
C LEU A 7 11.50 17.39 7.07
N SER A 8 11.27 16.60 6.01
CA SER A 8 10.49 16.97 4.83
C SER A 8 9.75 15.75 4.28
N SER A 9 8.84 15.14 5.04
CA SER A 9 7.99 14.09 4.47
C SER A 9 6.97 14.71 3.53
N CYS A 10 7.22 14.62 2.22
CA CYS A 10 6.29 14.98 1.14
C CYS A 10 4.95 14.21 1.19
N CYS A 11 4.95 13.10 1.93
CA CYS A 11 4.13 11.95 1.64
C CYS A 11 3.61 11.34 2.94
N ARG A 12 2.37 10.83 2.92
CA ARG A 12 1.70 10.30 4.11
C ARG A 12 2.38 9.01 4.60
N ALA A 13 2.73 8.98 5.88
CA ALA A 13 3.50 7.89 6.49
C ALA A 13 3.08 7.63 7.94
N ASN A 14 1.97 6.93 8.13
CA ASN A 14 1.57 6.36 9.41
C ASN A 14 2.20 4.96 9.55
N ILE A 15 3.25 4.84 10.36
CA ILE A 15 4.12 3.65 10.40
C ILE A 15 3.80 2.82 11.64
N TYR A 16 3.59 1.51 11.44
CA TYR A 16 3.30 0.55 12.49
C TYR A 16 4.38 -0.53 12.56
N ASP A 17 5.01 -0.63 13.73
CA ASP A 17 5.87 -1.77 14.09
C ASP A 17 5.00 -2.84 14.79
N ILE A 18 4.73 -3.94 14.09
CA ILE A 18 3.88 -5.03 14.60
C ILE A 18 4.75 -6.13 15.20
N TYR A 19 4.59 -6.36 16.50
CA TYR A 19 5.24 -7.44 17.23
C TYR A 19 4.28 -8.62 17.40
N LEU A 20 4.70 -9.80 16.96
CA LEU A 20 3.93 -11.04 17.11
C LEU A 20 4.51 -11.85 18.27
N SER A 21 3.71 -12.06 19.32
CA SER A 21 4.07 -12.95 20.42
C SER A 21 3.45 -14.33 20.19
N PRO A 22 4.25 -15.37 19.91
CA PRO A 22 3.72 -16.72 19.79
C PRO A 22 3.21 -17.16 21.16
N ALA A 23 1.92 -17.49 21.28
CA ALA A 23 1.33 -17.92 22.55
C ALA A 23 2.07 -19.11 23.20
N ALA A 24 2.80 -19.91 22.39
CA ALA A 24 3.57 -21.06 22.83
C ALA A 24 5.00 -20.73 23.30
N LYS A 25 5.55 -19.55 22.98
CA LYS A 25 6.95 -19.19 23.27
C LYS A 25 7.00 -18.08 24.31
N LYS A 26 7.53 -18.38 25.50
CA LYS A 26 7.88 -17.38 26.54
C LYS A 26 9.20 -16.67 26.20
N GLU A 27 9.37 -16.28 24.94
CA GLU A 27 10.57 -15.60 24.45
C GLU A 27 10.28 -14.10 24.27
N VAL A 28 11.33 -13.29 24.44
CA VAL A 28 11.26 -11.85 24.15
C VAL A 28 11.18 -11.68 22.63
N VAL A 29 10.08 -11.09 22.15
CA VAL A 29 9.89 -10.77 20.73
C VAL A 29 10.70 -9.53 20.39
N THR A 30 11.67 -9.65 19.48
CA THR A 30 12.55 -8.55 19.08
C THR A 30 12.38 -8.15 17.60
N SER A 31 11.90 -9.07 16.78
CA SER A 31 11.54 -8.81 15.38
C SER A 31 10.14 -8.21 15.27
N TYR A 32 9.95 -7.30 14.32
CA TYR A 32 8.64 -6.73 14.00
C TYR A 32 8.41 -6.75 12.49
N ILE A 33 7.13 -6.67 12.11
CA ILE A 33 6.69 -6.39 10.74
C ILE A 33 6.42 -4.91 10.66
N ASP A 34 7.05 -4.25 9.69
CA ASP A 34 6.89 -2.81 9.46
C ASP A 34 5.83 -2.60 8.37
N LEU A 35 4.77 -1.85 8.68
CA LEU A 35 3.73 -1.50 7.72
C LEU A 35 3.51 0.00 7.68
N VAL A 36 3.29 0.53 6.47
CA VAL A 36 3.00 1.94 6.25
C VAL A 36 1.54 2.10 5.85
N ASN A 37 0.86 3.06 6.47
CA ASN A 37 -0.57 3.37 6.31
C ASN A 37 -1.47 2.10 6.29
N PRO A 38 -1.35 1.16 7.26
CA PRO A 38 -2.17 -0.04 7.26
C PRO A 38 -3.57 0.22 7.79
N THR A 39 -4.54 -0.46 7.21
CA THR A 39 -5.88 -0.70 7.73
C THR A 39 -6.04 -2.18 8.01
N PHE A 40 -6.34 -2.51 9.27
CA PHE A 40 -6.44 -3.89 9.73
C PHE A 40 -7.87 -4.42 9.58
N TYR A 41 -8.02 -5.62 9.03
CA TYR A 41 -9.28 -6.35 8.93
C TYR A 41 -9.16 -7.70 9.64
N PRO A 42 -9.22 -7.73 10.99
CA PRO A 42 -8.90 -8.93 11.77
C PRO A 42 -9.79 -10.13 11.47
N GLN A 43 -11.09 -9.90 11.25
CA GLN A 43 -12.07 -10.96 10.96
C GLN A 43 -11.76 -11.68 9.64
N GLU A 44 -11.26 -10.94 8.64
CA GLU A 44 -10.86 -11.48 7.34
C GLU A 44 -9.41 -11.97 7.32
N LYS A 45 -8.63 -11.69 8.38
CA LYS A 45 -7.17 -11.88 8.44
C LYS A 45 -6.44 -11.15 7.33
N LEU A 46 -6.93 -9.96 6.97
CA LEU A 46 -6.37 -9.13 5.92
C LEU A 46 -5.79 -7.84 6.49
N ILE A 47 -4.84 -7.30 5.75
CA ILE A 47 -4.39 -5.92 5.89
C ILE A 47 -4.45 -5.31 4.50
N ARG A 48 -5.04 -4.13 4.39
CA ARG A 48 -4.95 -3.30 3.19
C ARG A 48 -4.30 -1.99 3.60
N GLY A 49 -3.72 -1.25 2.67
CA GLY A 49 -3.16 0.06 3.02
C GLY A 49 -2.62 0.80 1.83
N VAL A 50 -2.13 2.01 2.10
CA VAL A 50 -1.55 2.90 1.10
C VAL A 50 -0.03 2.86 1.20
N GLU A 51 0.66 2.61 0.10
CA GLU A 51 2.12 2.63 0.06
C GLU A 51 2.65 4.04 0.39
N TYR A 52 3.90 4.11 0.83
CA TYR A 52 4.55 5.40 0.97
C TYR A 52 4.82 6.01 -0.41
N GLY A 53 4.32 7.22 -0.67
CA GLY A 53 4.61 7.92 -1.92
C GLY A 53 3.66 9.08 -2.20
N HIS A 54 3.95 9.80 -3.28
CA HIS A 54 3.08 10.86 -3.78
C HIS A 54 1.81 10.29 -4.40
N PRO A 55 0.69 11.02 -4.37
CA PRO A 55 -0.50 10.63 -5.14
C PRO A 55 -0.15 10.50 -6.62
N GLY A 56 -0.65 9.45 -7.26
CA GLY A 56 -0.30 9.07 -8.63
C GLY A 56 0.89 8.12 -8.70
N TRP A 57 1.69 8.07 -7.63
CA TRP A 57 2.89 7.26 -7.52
C TRP A 57 2.80 6.20 -6.42
N THR A 58 1.96 6.43 -5.42
CA THR A 58 1.63 5.45 -4.39
C THR A 58 0.59 4.43 -4.89
N GLY A 59 0.74 3.18 -4.49
CA GLY A 59 -0.22 2.12 -4.69
C GLY A 59 -1.04 1.81 -3.43
N LEU A 60 -2.09 1.03 -3.62
CA LEU A 60 -2.74 0.29 -2.56
C LEU A 60 -2.11 -1.11 -2.49
N TYR A 61 -1.95 -1.65 -1.30
CA TYR A 61 -1.51 -3.03 -1.10
C TYR A 61 -2.59 -3.84 -0.38
N LYS A 62 -2.56 -5.15 -0.56
CA LYS A 62 -3.37 -6.11 0.19
C LYS A 62 -2.55 -7.32 0.58
N TYR A 63 -2.47 -7.55 1.88
CA TYR A 63 -1.78 -8.66 2.52
C TYR A 63 -2.76 -9.56 3.27
N ARG A 64 -2.39 -10.84 3.42
CA ARG A 64 -3.13 -11.83 4.19
C ARG A 64 -2.23 -12.48 5.21
N TRP A 65 -2.72 -12.63 6.43
CA TRP A 65 -2.04 -13.44 7.43
C TRP A 65 -2.08 -14.93 7.08
N ARG A 66 -0.91 -15.55 7.08
CA ARG A 66 -0.71 -16.99 7.00
C ARG A 66 0.13 -17.45 8.19
N GLY A 67 -0.55 -17.69 9.31
CA GLY A 67 0.11 -17.87 10.60
C GLY A 67 0.74 -16.55 11.05
N GLU A 68 2.05 -16.57 11.33
CA GLU A 68 2.83 -15.41 11.78
C GLU A 68 3.46 -14.61 10.63
N ARG A 69 3.07 -14.89 9.38
CA ARG A 69 3.62 -14.23 8.18
C ARG A 69 2.52 -13.54 7.38
N LEU A 70 2.90 -12.51 6.64
CA LEU A 70 2.05 -11.85 5.65
C LEU A 70 2.39 -12.35 4.25
N ASP A 71 1.39 -12.91 3.58
CA ASP A 71 1.44 -13.18 2.15
C ASP A 71 0.90 -11.96 1.40
N THR A 72 1.63 -11.55 0.36
CA THR A 72 1.16 -10.50 -0.55
C THR A 72 0.11 -11.07 -1.50
N LEU A 73 -1.06 -10.42 -1.58
CA LEU A 73 -2.12 -10.83 -2.50
C LEU A 73 -2.08 -10.00 -3.79
N GLU A 74 -2.02 -8.69 -3.65
CA GLU A 74 -2.08 -7.75 -4.77
C GLU A 74 -1.64 -6.34 -4.40
N TYR A 75 -1.38 -5.57 -5.44
CA TYR A 75 -1.24 -4.13 -5.43
C TYR A 75 -2.21 -3.52 -6.45
N ILE A 76 -2.66 -2.29 -6.19
CA ILE A 76 -3.46 -1.50 -7.13
C ILE A 76 -2.84 -0.12 -7.27
N TYR A 77 -2.49 0.26 -8.48
CA TYR A 77 -1.93 1.57 -8.79
C TYR A 77 -2.91 2.40 -9.64
N PRO A 78 -2.85 3.73 -9.56
CA PRO A 78 -3.56 4.57 -10.52
C PRO A 78 -2.98 4.37 -11.92
N ASP A 79 -3.84 4.34 -12.94
CA ASP A 79 -3.40 4.31 -14.33
C ASP A 79 -2.89 5.69 -14.75
N PRO A 80 -1.59 5.86 -15.08
CA PRO A 80 -1.04 7.15 -15.47
C PRO A 80 -1.62 7.64 -16.79
N THR A 81 -2.09 6.73 -17.67
CA THR A 81 -2.66 7.10 -18.98
C THR A 81 -4.03 7.77 -18.86
N THR A 82 -4.73 7.54 -17.75
CA THR A 82 -6.04 8.15 -17.47
C THR A 82 -5.98 9.14 -16.32
N LYS A 83 -4.78 9.49 -15.85
CA LYS A 83 -4.54 10.31 -14.67
C LYS A 83 -5.31 9.81 -13.44
N GLY A 84 -5.28 8.49 -13.18
CA GLY A 84 -5.91 7.89 -12.00
C GLY A 84 -7.43 7.74 -12.04
N ARG A 85 -8.06 7.97 -13.20
CA ARG A 85 -9.50 7.67 -13.39
C ARG A 85 -9.77 6.18 -13.52
N THR A 86 -8.77 5.42 -13.93
CA THR A 86 -8.76 3.95 -13.96
C THR A 86 -7.56 3.43 -13.16
N PHE A 87 -7.53 2.13 -12.90
CA PHE A 87 -6.53 1.52 -12.04
C PHE A 87 -5.90 0.29 -12.68
N ILE A 88 -4.75 -0.13 -12.14
CA ILE A 88 -3.99 -1.26 -12.64
C ILE A 88 -3.65 -2.16 -11.45
N LYS A 89 -4.17 -3.39 -11.49
CA LYS A 89 -3.92 -4.42 -10.49
C LYS A 89 -2.70 -5.26 -10.84
N MET A 90 -1.85 -5.52 -9.85
CA MET A 90 -0.60 -6.27 -9.96
C MET A 90 -0.45 -7.28 -8.81
N HIS A 91 0.37 -8.32 -8.98
CA HIS A 91 0.65 -9.34 -7.95
C HIS A 91 1.97 -9.16 -7.21
N THR A 92 2.87 -8.33 -7.74
CA THR A 92 4.15 -7.97 -7.13
C THR A 92 4.19 -6.46 -6.99
N SER A 93 4.82 -5.95 -5.93
CA SER A 93 5.17 -4.54 -5.85
C SER A 93 6.14 -4.31 -6.99
N SER A 94 5.69 -3.66 -8.05
CA SER A 94 6.63 -3.05 -8.96
C SER A 94 7.13 -1.80 -8.25
N ASP A 95 8.43 -1.54 -8.30
CA ASP A 95 8.88 -0.15 -8.44
C ASP A 95 8.18 0.37 -9.68
N PHE A 96 6.98 0.94 -9.49
CA PHE A 96 6.04 1.35 -10.53
C PHE A 96 6.73 2.26 -11.57
N PHE A 97 7.81 2.91 -11.13
CA PHE A 97 8.69 3.79 -11.89
C PHE A 97 9.82 3.10 -12.65
N LEU A 98 10.43 2.03 -12.12
CA LEU A 98 11.53 1.35 -12.82
C LEU A 98 11.03 0.50 -14.00
N LYS A 99 9.73 0.20 -14.04
CA LYS A 99 9.15 -0.69 -15.06
C LYS A 99 7.82 -0.19 -15.60
N ARG A 100 7.80 0.98 -16.25
CA ARG A 100 6.65 1.43 -17.10
C ARG A 100 6.20 0.34 -18.10
N ASN A 101 7.09 -0.57 -18.50
CA ASN A 101 6.77 -1.73 -19.34
C ASN A 101 5.96 -2.82 -18.61
N ASP A 102 6.11 -2.97 -17.29
CA ASP A 102 5.37 -3.95 -16.49
C ASP A 102 3.95 -3.47 -16.14
N ILE A 103 3.68 -2.16 -16.22
CA ILE A 103 2.31 -1.61 -16.15
C ILE A 103 1.42 -2.28 -17.23
N ARG A 104 1.98 -2.66 -18.39
CA ARG A 104 1.25 -3.40 -19.44
C ARG A 104 0.87 -4.83 -19.05
N LYS A 105 1.51 -5.41 -18.02
CA LYS A 105 1.26 -6.76 -17.53
C LYS A 105 0.19 -6.81 -16.43
N GLY A 106 -0.15 -5.66 -15.85
CA GLY A 106 -1.21 -5.56 -14.85
C GLY A 106 -2.60 -5.70 -15.46
N THR A 107 -3.56 -6.12 -14.63
CA THR A 107 -4.98 -6.18 -15.02
C THR A 107 -5.59 -4.80 -14.87
N ARG A 108 -6.14 -4.24 -15.95
CA ARG A 108 -6.84 -2.94 -15.89
C ARG A 108 -8.16 -3.07 -15.15
N LEU A 109 -8.44 -2.10 -14.28
CA LEU A 109 -9.67 -1.98 -13.53
C LEU A 109 -10.34 -0.64 -13.88
N PRO A 110 -11.63 -0.64 -14.28
CA PRO A 110 -12.34 0.59 -14.58
C PRO A 110 -12.69 1.40 -13.32
N SER A 111 -12.66 0.77 -12.14
CA SER A 111 -12.92 1.39 -10.84
C SER A 111 -12.20 0.60 -9.74
N LEU A 112 -12.03 1.23 -8.57
CA LEU A 112 -11.52 0.54 -7.39
C LEU A 112 -12.52 -0.52 -6.90
N PRO A 113 -12.06 -1.73 -6.53
CA PRO A 113 -12.94 -2.71 -5.90
C PRO A 113 -13.53 -2.17 -4.58
N GLU A 114 -14.80 -2.48 -4.30
CA GLU A 114 -15.53 -1.97 -3.12
C GLU A 114 -14.78 -2.18 -1.79
N GLU A 115 -14.06 -3.28 -1.65
CA GLU A 115 -13.30 -3.61 -0.45
C GLU A 115 -12.19 -2.59 -0.11
N TYR A 116 -11.72 -1.81 -1.08
CA TYR A 116 -10.72 -0.76 -0.84
C TYR A 116 -11.33 0.55 -0.34
N LYS A 117 -12.65 0.77 -0.46
CA LYS A 117 -13.30 2.03 -0.03
C LYS A 117 -13.24 2.28 1.47
N THR A 118 -12.94 1.23 2.24
CA THR A 118 -12.81 1.31 3.71
C THR A 118 -11.36 1.48 4.16
N VAL A 119 -10.40 1.53 3.22
CA VAL A 119 -8.99 1.72 3.54
C VAL A 119 -8.79 3.12 4.11
N GLU A 120 -8.18 3.18 5.29
CA GLU A 120 -7.69 4.41 5.88
C GLU A 120 -6.67 5.04 4.93
N ASP A 121 -6.66 6.37 4.87
CA ASP A 121 -5.80 7.15 3.97
C ASP A 121 -6.06 6.98 2.46
N LEU A 122 -7.16 6.32 2.06
CA LEU A 122 -7.53 6.19 0.65
C LEU A 122 -7.67 7.55 -0.06
N ASP A 123 -8.07 8.61 0.65
CA ASP A 123 -8.13 9.96 0.12
C ASP A 123 -6.79 10.38 -0.50
N TRP A 124 -5.66 10.06 0.16
CA TRP A 124 -4.32 10.38 -0.35
C TRP A 124 -4.05 9.70 -1.70
N PHE A 125 -4.43 8.43 -1.84
CA PHE A 125 -4.29 7.69 -3.09
C PHE A 125 -5.13 8.31 -4.23
N LEU A 126 -6.33 8.81 -3.91
CA LEU A 126 -7.27 9.35 -4.88
C LEU A 126 -6.95 10.76 -5.38
N LEU A 127 -6.11 11.54 -4.66
CA LEU A 127 -5.76 12.92 -5.03
C LEU A 127 -5.15 13.07 -6.44
N TYR A 128 -4.63 12.01 -7.04
CA TYR A 128 -4.15 12.04 -8.44
C TYR A 128 -5.28 12.22 -9.45
N GLY A 129 -6.40 11.53 -9.24
CA GLY A 129 -7.59 11.62 -10.09
C GLY A 129 -8.29 12.97 -10.03
N GLU A 130 -8.04 13.72 -8.94
CA GLU A 130 -8.60 15.06 -8.70
C GLU A 130 -7.83 16.17 -9.41
N GLY A 131 -6.70 15.85 -10.08
CA GLY A 131 -5.87 16.83 -10.79
C GLY A 131 -4.99 17.68 -9.88
N THR A 132 -4.92 17.34 -8.59
CA THR A 132 -4.14 18.06 -7.57
C THR A 132 -2.63 17.88 -7.76
N PHE A 133 -2.22 16.80 -8.44
CA PHE A 133 -0.82 16.46 -8.74
C PHE A 133 -0.65 16.30 -10.25
N ASP A 134 -0.78 17.43 -10.97
CA ASP A 134 -0.60 17.53 -12.42
C ASP A 134 0.88 17.80 -12.76
N THR A 135 1.79 17.01 -12.20
CA THR A 135 3.20 17.11 -12.59
C THR A 135 3.47 16.21 -13.78
N ASP A 136 3.45 16.80 -14.97
CA ASP A 136 4.01 16.22 -16.18
C ASP A 136 5.52 15.94 -15.95
N PHE A 137 5.87 14.70 -15.59
CA PHE A 137 7.26 14.19 -15.56
C PHE A 137 7.40 12.87 -16.34
#